data_AF-A0A6G9FDF1-F1
#
_entry.id   AF-A0A6G9FDF1-F1
#
_cell.length_a   1.000
_cell.length_b   1.000
_cell.length_c   1.000
_cell.angle_alpha   90.00
_cell.angle_beta   90.00
_cell.angle_gamma   90.00
#
_symmetry.space_group_name_H-M   'P 1'
#
loop_
_entity.id
_entity.type
_entity.pdbx_description
1 polymer ?
#
loop_
_entity_poly.entity_id
_entity_poly.type
_entity_poly.pdbx_seq_one_letter_code
_entity_poly.pdbx_strand_id
1 'polypeptide(L)'
;MKPPAPITCPECRHPLYAKTSRAGMRFWAHAPHAPDCEIAREGESEAHHLLKLELAWATLDAGAHAELEVRAPDGSWRADVLASAPDGSWRIALEAQLSPITDTDIAARTARMRQHGVAACWFSDRPRPQWLGTVPSVRVAREQDGGPLGVAEGLVRFDGMSWRRVRATALPDFLRRVFNGQAVSHAVKSSYAYEDWLRSLPVPWAHPQYIAAEEAHLAEEERQRLAFETQAAIRKGRLDARKAVVREGNAASRARALRRAVKAEEAAEGTPAAADLREKAGRRRGVRRAIAYLS
;
A
#
# COMPACT_ATOMS: atom_id res chain seq x y z
N MET A 1 61.39 19.12 -5.15
CA MET A 1 60.14 18.34 -5.05
C MET A 1 59.06 19.27 -4.54
N LYS A 2 57.93 19.39 -5.26
CA LYS A 2 56.74 20.08 -4.76
C LYS A 2 56.17 19.19 -3.63
N PRO A 3 55.86 19.70 -2.43
CA PRO A 3 55.18 18.88 -1.44
C PRO A 3 53.87 18.36 -2.04
N PRO A 4 53.43 17.13 -1.69
CA PRO A 4 52.12 16.64 -2.10
C PRO A 4 51.08 17.67 -1.72
N ALA A 5 50.11 17.94 -2.62
CA ALA A 5 49.00 18.80 -2.29
C ALA A 5 48.32 18.27 -1.01
N PRO A 6 48.04 19.13 -0.02
CA PRO A 6 47.38 18.68 1.20
C PRO A 6 46.04 18.04 0.84
N ILE A 7 45.85 16.79 1.26
CA ILE A 7 44.59 16.08 1.05
C ILE A 7 43.55 16.72 1.96
N THR A 8 42.43 17.13 1.37
CA THR A 8 41.34 17.80 2.07
C THR A 8 40.05 17.01 1.92
N CYS A 9 39.18 17.14 2.92
CA CYS A 9 37.86 16.54 2.89
C CYS A 9 37.05 17.11 1.72
N PRO A 10 36.41 16.28 0.87
CA PRO A 10 35.66 16.78 -0.27
C PRO A 10 34.41 17.60 0.12
N GLU A 11 33.93 17.44 1.35
CA GLU A 11 32.77 18.17 1.87
C GLU A 11 33.20 19.48 2.53
N CYS A 12 33.92 19.39 3.65
CA CYS A 12 34.25 20.58 4.44
C CYS A 12 35.57 21.26 4.01
N ARG A 13 36.30 20.69 3.05
CA ARG A 13 37.63 21.14 2.59
C ARG A 13 38.70 21.23 3.68
N HIS A 14 38.42 20.70 4.86
CA HIS A 14 39.36 20.67 5.97
C HIS A 14 40.47 19.63 5.72
N PRO A 15 41.72 19.85 6.17
CA PRO A 15 42.80 18.89 5.99
C PRO A 15 42.49 17.50 6.57
N LEU A 16 42.89 16.47 5.82
CA LEU A 16 42.84 15.07 6.21
C LEU A 16 44.27 14.55 6.45
N TYR A 17 44.43 13.59 7.36
CA TYR A 17 45.68 12.86 7.55
C TYR A 17 45.44 11.34 7.56
N ALA A 18 46.43 10.59 7.09
CA ALA A 18 46.36 9.14 7.06
C ALA A 18 46.52 8.57 8.48
N LYS A 19 45.61 7.69 8.87
CA LYS A 19 45.66 6.88 10.09
C LYS A 19 45.68 5.40 9.74
N THR A 20 46.25 4.62 10.64
CA THR A 20 46.11 3.16 10.63
C THR A 20 45.42 2.75 11.94
N SER A 21 44.36 1.95 11.86
CA SER A 21 43.68 1.41 13.02
C SER A 21 44.57 0.37 13.73
N ARG A 22 44.23 0.01 14.96
CA ARG A 22 44.93 -1.09 15.68
C ARG A 22 44.88 -2.43 14.92
N ALA A 23 43.85 -2.65 14.10
CA ALA A 23 43.69 -3.84 13.27
C ALA A 23 44.38 -3.72 11.89
N GLY A 24 45.10 -2.63 11.62
CA GLY A 24 45.86 -2.44 10.37
C GLY A 24 45.10 -1.73 9.24
N MET A 25 43.82 -1.33 9.45
CA MET A 25 43.03 -0.62 8.46
C MET A 25 43.56 0.80 8.25
N ARG A 26 43.87 1.19 7.01
CA ARG A 26 44.35 2.54 6.67
C ARG A 26 43.20 3.42 6.21
N PHE A 27 43.03 4.59 6.82
CA PHE A 27 41.93 5.51 6.53
C PHE A 27 42.36 6.97 6.66
N TRP A 28 41.61 7.89 6.05
CA TRP A 28 41.83 9.33 6.19
C TRP A 28 40.94 9.87 7.32
N ALA A 29 41.53 10.65 8.21
CA ALA A 29 40.82 11.29 9.31
C ALA A 29 40.97 12.81 9.24
N HIS A 30 39.92 13.51 9.64
CA HIS A 30 39.94 14.95 9.81
C HIS A 30 41.01 15.38 10.81
N ALA A 31 41.81 16.39 10.45
CA ALA A 31 42.72 17.07 11.35
C ALA A 31 41.99 17.60 12.61
N PRO A 32 42.69 17.73 13.75
CA PRO A 32 42.09 18.30 14.95
C PRO A 32 41.41 19.66 14.68
N HIS A 33 40.31 19.92 15.35
CA HIS A 33 39.48 21.13 15.17
C HIS A 33 38.81 21.26 13.80
N ALA A 34 38.60 20.15 13.10
CA ALA A 34 37.75 20.14 11.92
C ALA A 34 36.34 20.66 12.24
N PRO A 35 35.72 21.40 11.32
CA PRO A 35 34.33 21.82 11.46
C PRO A 35 33.41 20.60 11.52
N ASP A 36 32.19 20.78 12.04
CA ASP A 36 31.17 19.74 11.97
C ASP A 36 30.88 19.41 10.50
N CYS A 37 30.99 18.14 10.17
CA CYS A 37 31.15 17.63 8.80
C CYS A 37 30.46 16.27 8.73
N GLU A 38 29.62 16.05 7.72
CA GLU A 38 28.84 14.84 7.56
C GLU A 38 29.77 13.62 7.41
N ILE A 39 30.85 13.73 6.64
CA ILE A 39 31.89 12.68 6.53
C ILE A 39 32.56 12.41 7.89
N ALA A 40 32.72 13.43 8.75
CA ALA A 40 33.32 13.27 10.08
C ALA A 40 32.36 12.64 11.10
N ARG A 41 31.07 12.98 11.01
CA ARG A 41 30.01 12.50 11.91
C ARG A 41 29.51 11.12 11.55
N GLU A 42 29.37 10.85 10.26
CA GLU A 42 28.64 9.70 9.73
C GLU A 42 29.52 8.74 8.93
N GLY A 43 30.84 8.96 8.92
CA GLY A 43 31.82 8.22 8.13
C GLY A 43 31.37 6.77 7.90
N GLU A 44 31.20 6.42 6.62
CA GLU A 44 30.54 5.18 6.23
C GLU A 44 31.16 3.98 6.95
N SER A 45 30.32 3.21 7.62
CA SER A 45 30.79 2.01 8.34
C SER A 45 31.38 0.99 7.38
N GLU A 46 32.30 0.15 7.86
CA GLU A 46 32.83 -0.99 7.10
C GLU A 46 31.71 -1.87 6.52
N ALA A 47 30.64 -2.09 7.29
CA ALA A 47 29.46 -2.83 6.85
C ALA A 47 28.78 -2.20 5.61
N HIS A 48 28.76 -0.86 5.53
CA HIS A 48 28.21 -0.14 4.39
C HIS A 48 29.06 -0.39 3.14
N HIS A 49 30.39 -0.21 3.25
CA HIS A 49 31.32 -0.47 2.16
C HIS A 49 31.26 -1.92 1.67
N LEU A 50 31.20 -2.89 2.59
CA LEU A 50 31.07 -4.30 2.24
C LEU A 50 29.76 -4.56 1.48
N LEU A 51 28.64 -3.97 1.89
CA LEU A 51 27.38 -4.12 1.16
C LEU A 51 27.46 -3.52 -0.25
N LYS A 52 28.11 -2.37 -0.45
CA LYS A 52 28.33 -1.81 -1.81
C LYS A 52 29.12 -2.76 -2.70
N LEU A 53 30.19 -3.35 -2.16
CA LEU A 53 31.01 -4.31 -2.90
C LEU A 53 30.22 -5.57 -3.28
N GLU A 54 29.46 -6.12 -2.35
CA GLU A 54 28.59 -7.28 -2.59
C GLU A 54 27.51 -6.98 -3.64
N LEU A 55 26.92 -5.77 -3.62
CA LEU A 55 25.97 -5.32 -4.64
C LEU A 55 26.63 -5.19 -6.01
N ALA A 56 27.86 -4.64 -6.06
CA ALA A 56 28.61 -4.53 -7.31
C ALA A 56 28.95 -5.91 -7.89
N TRP A 57 29.44 -6.84 -7.07
CA TRP A 57 29.73 -8.21 -7.52
C TRP A 57 28.47 -8.95 -7.95
N ALA A 58 27.38 -8.87 -7.19
CA ALA A 58 26.12 -9.50 -7.57
C ALA A 58 25.54 -8.90 -8.87
N THR A 59 25.81 -7.62 -9.15
CA THR A 59 25.45 -6.96 -10.42
C THR A 59 26.24 -7.54 -11.59
N LEU A 60 27.55 -7.74 -11.42
CA LEU A 60 28.40 -8.37 -12.43
C LEU A 60 27.97 -9.84 -12.69
N ASP A 61 27.70 -10.61 -11.63
CA ASP A 61 27.20 -12.00 -11.72
C ASP A 61 25.80 -12.10 -12.34
N ALA A 62 25.01 -11.03 -12.25
CA ALA A 62 23.74 -10.89 -12.94
C ALA A 62 23.89 -10.56 -14.44
N GLY A 63 25.12 -10.30 -14.93
CA GLY A 63 25.43 -10.02 -16.32
C GLY A 63 25.33 -8.54 -16.72
N ALA A 64 25.34 -7.63 -15.75
CA ALA A 64 25.25 -6.19 -15.97
C ALA A 64 26.61 -5.50 -15.68
N HIS A 65 26.73 -4.24 -16.10
CA HIS A 65 27.84 -3.38 -15.68
C HIS A 65 27.58 -2.79 -14.29
N ALA A 66 28.65 -2.58 -13.52
CA ALA A 66 28.60 -2.01 -12.18
C ALA A 66 29.68 -0.94 -12.01
N GLU A 67 29.29 0.25 -11.58
CA GLU A 67 30.19 1.35 -11.25
C GLU A 67 29.90 1.86 -9.83
N LEU A 68 30.92 2.04 -9.00
CA LEU A 68 30.78 2.49 -7.61
C LEU A 68 30.79 4.03 -7.51
N GLU A 69 30.01 4.57 -6.58
CA GLU A 69 30.03 6.00 -6.20
C GLU A 69 29.78 6.98 -7.35
N VAL A 70 28.94 6.61 -8.32
CA VAL A 70 28.69 7.43 -9.51
C VAL A 70 27.83 8.64 -9.15
N ARG A 71 28.32 9.84 -9.47
CA ARG A 71 27.60 11.10 -9.24
C ARG A 71 26.70 11.46 -10.42
N ALA A 72 25.57 12.08 -10.10
CA ALA A 72 24.80 12.83 -11.08
C ALA A 72 25.67 13.90 -11.76
N PRO A 73 25.44 14.24 -13.04
CA PRO A 73 26.17 15.31 -13.72
C PRO A 73 26.10 16.67 -13.01
N ASP A 74 25.01 16.96 -12.32
CA ASP A 74 24.80 18.18 -11.53
C ASP A 74 25.21 18.03 -10.05
N GLY A 75 25.69 16.86 -9.66
CA GLY A 75 26.08 16.53 -8.29
C GLY A 75 24.92 16.34 -7.31
N SER A 76 23.66 16.34 -7.75
CA SER A 76 22.47 16.28 -6.89
C SER A 76 22.27 14.95 -6.16
N TRP A 77 22.89 13.88 -6.66
CA TRP A 77 22.93 12.57 -6.03
C TRP A 77 24.22 11.84 -6.36
N ARG A 78 24.53 10.82 -5.55
CA ARG A 78 25.62 9.86 -5.77
C ARG A 78 25.06 8.47 -5.52
N ALA A 79 25.14 7.61 -6.52
CA ALA A 79 24.71 6.23 -6.38
C ALA A 79 25.82 5.42 -5.72
N ASP A 80 25.46 4.56 -4.78
CA ASP A 80 26.43 3.66 -4.15
C ASP A 80 26.99 2.68 -5.18
N VAL A 81 26.10 2.02 -5.93
CA VAL A 81 26.42 1.25 -7.14
C VAL A 81 25.45 1.68 -8.24
N LEU A 82 25.97 2.07 -9.39
CA LEU A 82 25.17 2.25 -10.60
C LEU A 82 25.28 0.99 -11.45
N ALA A 83 24.18 0.24 -11.53
CA ALA A 83 24.03 -0.87 -12.45
C ALA A 83 23.54 -0.37 -13.81
N SER A 84 24.06 -0.91 -14.90
CA SER A 84 23.63 -0.57 -16.24
C SER A 84 23.64 -1.75 -17.20
N ALA A 85 22.76 -1.68 -18.20
CA ALA A 85 22.75 -2.63 -19.29
C ALA A 85 24.06 -2.54 -20.10
N PRO A 86 24.58 -3.65 -20.64
CA PRO A 86 25.73 -3.62 -21.54
C PRO A 86 25.55 -2.73 -22.78
N ASP A 87 24.31 -2.55 -23.24
CA ASP A 87 23.95 -1.68 -24.36
C ASP A 87 23.53 -0.27 -23.93
N GLY A 88 23.57 0.03 -22.62
CA GLY A 88 23.16 1.31 -22.05
C GLY A 88 21.65 1.57 -22.03
N SER A 89 20.79 0.60 -22.35
CA SER A 89 19.33 0.77 -22.44
C SER A 89 18.65 1.11 -21.11
N TRP A 90 19.24 0.72 -19.98
CA TRP A 90 18.73 1.02 -18.64
C TRP A 90 19.85 1.30 -17.65
N ARG A 91 19.51 2.06 -16.60
CA ARG A 91 20.38 2.35 -15.45
C ARG A 91 19.59 2.28 -14.15
N ILE A 92 20.13 1.60 -13.15
CA ILE A 92 19.51 1.42 -11.83
C ILE A 92 20.56 1.69 -10.75
N ALA A 93 20.29 2.64 -9.86
CA ALA A 93 21.06 2.85 -8.64
C ALA A 93 20.71 1.76 -7.62
N LEU A 94 21.71 1.07 -7.10
CA LEU A 94 21.58 0.12 -5.99
C LEU A 94 22.16 0.79 -4.74
N GLU A 95 21.28 1.16 -3.81
CA GLU A 95 21.64 1.97 -2.63
C GLU A 95 21.73 1.09 -1.39
N ALA A 96 22.87 1.12 -0.70
CA ALA A 96 23.02 0.54 0.62
C ALA A 96 22.51 1.56 1.66
N GLN A 97 21.61 1.15 2.55
CA GLN A 97 21.08 2.03 3.58
C GLN A 97 21.05 1.31 4.94
N LEU A 98 22.11 1.54 5.72
CA LEU A 98 22.32 0.92 7.03
C LEU A 98 22.12 1.89 8.20
N SER A 99 22.08 3.18 7.92
CA SER A 99 21.77 4.24 8.89
C SER A 99 20.27 4.54 8.91
N PRO A 100 19.72 5.07 10.01
CA PRO A 100 18.36 5.56 10.04
C PRO A 100 18.11 6.60 8.94
N ILE A 101 16.96 6.50 8.27
CA ILE A 101 16.47 7.46 7.28
C ILE A 101 14.95 7.51 7.37
N THR A 102 14.36 8.68 7.13
CA THR A 102 12.91 8.84 7.13
C THR A 102 12.30 8.38 5.80
N ASP A 103 11.01 8.04 5.83
CA ASP A 103 10.23 7.73 4.62
C ASP A 103 10.24 8.88 3.61
N THR A 104 10.17 10.12 4.09
CA THR A 104 10.20 11.31 3.23
C THR A 104 11.56 11.48 2.55
N ASP A 105 12.66 11.30 3.29
CA ASP A 105 14.01 11.52 2.77
C ASP A 105 14.40 10.46 1.75
N ILE A 106 14.09 9.18 2.01
CA ILE A 106 14.39 8.10 1.07
C ILE A 106 13.54 8.21 -0.21
N ALA A 107 12.29 8.65 -0.09
CA ALA A 107 11.43 8.95 -1.23
C ALA A 107 11.98 10.14 -2.05
N ALA A 108 12.44 11.21 -1.39
CA ALA A 108 13.05 12.36 -2.05
C ALA A 108 14.35 11.98 -2.77
N ARG A 109 15.23 11.17 -2.17
CA ARG A 109 16.44 10.64 -2.81
C ARG A 109 16.09 9.81 -4.05
N THR A 110 15.12 8.92 -3.92
CA THR A 110 14.63 8.08 -5.02
C THR A 110 14.07 8.92 -6.17
N ALA A 111 13.30 9.97 -5.86
CA ALA A 111 12.72 10.87 -6.86
C ALA A 111 13.80 11.66 -7.62
N ARG A 112 14.86 12.12 -6.95
CA ARG A 112 15.99 12.82 -7.60
C ARG A 112 16.70 11.94 -8.63
N MET A 113 16.99 10.68 -8.30
CA MET A 113 17.56 9.73 -9.25
C MET A 113 16.64 9.51 -10.46
N ARG A 114 15.33 9.36 -10.19
CA ARG A 114 14.32 9.17 -11.25
C ARG A 114 14.23 10.36 -12.20
N GLN A 115 14.38 11.59 -11.72
CA GLN A 115 14.43 12.80 -12.56
C GLN A 115 15.57 12.76 -13.60
N HIS A 116 16.64 12.00 -13.31
CA HIS A 116 17.78 11.79 -14.20
C HIS A 116 17.66 10.50 -15.03
N GLY A 117 16.47 9.88 -15.06
CA GLY A 117 16.24 8.62 -15.78
C GLY A 117 16.92 7.42 -15.15
N VAL A 118 17.27 7.48 -13.86
CA VAL A 118 17.88 6.39 -13.10
C VAL A 118 16.84 5.83 -12.13
N ALA A 119 16.44 4.56 -12.31
CA ALA A 119 15.62 3.88 -11.31
C ALA A 119 16.47 3.56 -10.07
N ALA A 120 15.85 3.24 -8.94
CA ALA A 120 16.59 2.90 -7.72
C ALA A 120 16.04 1.63 -7.07
N CYS A 121 16.92 0.83 -6.48
CA CYS A 121 16.60 -0.26 -5.58
C CYS A 121 17.42 -0.09 -4.29
N TRP A 122 16.74 -0.09 -3.14
CA TRP A 122 17.36 0.13 -1.85
C TRP A 122 17.54 -1.16 -1.06
N PHE A 123 18.68 -1.29 -0.39
CA PHE A 123 19.10 -2.49 0.31
C PHE A 123 19.42 -2.19 1.77
N SER A 124 19.01 -3.08 2.66
CA SER A 124 19.41 -3.05 4.07
C SER A 124 19.60 -4.46 4.61
N ASP A 125 20.55 -4.66 5.50
CA ASP A 125 20.67 -5.90 6.28
C ASP A 125 19.94 -5.82 7.63
N ARG A 126 19.52 -4.60 8.02
CA ARG A 126 18.92 -4.33 9.32
C ARG A 126 17.60 -5.07 9.47
N PRO A 127 17.33 -5.68 10.64
CA PRO A 127 16.03 -6.28 10.90
C PRO A 127 14.95 -5.18 10.90
N ARG A 128 13.91 -5.37 10.09
CA ARG A 128 12.72 -4.49 10.01
C ARG A 128 13.05 -2.99 9.80
N PRO A 129 13.68 -2.59 8.68
CA PRO A 129 13.87 -1.18 8.37
C PRO A 129 12.51 -0.50 8.22
N GLN A 130 12.29 0.63 8.90
CA GLN A 130 10.99 1.32 8.85
C GLN A 130 10.62 1.77 7.44
N TRP A 131 11.58 2.14 6.62
CA TRP A 131 11.37 2.57 5.23
C TRP A 131 11.18 1.44 4.21
N LEU A 132 11.35 0.17 4.63
CA LEU A 132 11.20 -0.97 3.73
C LEU A 132 9.77 -0.97 3.13
N GLY A 133 9.69 -0.99 1.81
CA GLY A 133 8.43 -0.93 1.05
C GLY A 133 7.89 0.48 0.78
N THR A 134 8.49 1.55 1.32
CA THR A 134 8.15 2.94 0.97
C THR A 134 8.64 3.30 -0.43
N VAL A 135 9.79 2.73 -0.81
CA VAL A 135 10.43 2.83 -2.13
C VAL A 135 10.79 1.41 -2.60
N PRO A 136 11.14 1.18 -3.89
CA PRO A 136 11.59 -0.13 -4.34
C PRO A 136 12.78 -0.59 -3.51
N SER A 137 12.59 -1.63 -2.71
CA SER A 137 13.56 -2.01 -1.68
C SER A 137 13.48 -3.49 -1.31
N VAL A 138 14.60 -4.01 -0.84
CA VAL A 138 14.71 -5.36 -0.29
C VAL A 138 15.54 -5.37 0.99
N ARG A 139 15.20 -6.26 1.90
CA ARG A 139 16.09 -6.62 3.01
C ARG A 139 16.93 -7.80 2.57
N VAL A 140 18.24 -7.72 2.78
CA VAL A 140 19.16 -8.83 2.55
C VAL A 140 19.56 -9.48 3.86
N ALA A 141 19.89 -10.77 3.82
CA ALA A 141 20.48 -11.48 4.94
C ALA A 141 21.30 -12.65 4.41
N ARG A 142 22.25 -13.11 5.22
CA ARG A 142 22.92 -14.40 5.00
C ARG A 142 22.13 -15.47 5.75
N GLU A 143 21.90 -16.62 5.14
CA GLU A 143 21.25 -17.75 5.82
C GLU A 143 22.18 -18.41 6.85
N GLN A 144 23.49 -18.36 6.60
CA GLN A 144 24.55 -18.83 7.48
C GLN A 144 25.67 -17.78 7.48
N ASP A 145 26.39 -17.64 8.60
CA ASP A 145 27.52 -16.73 8.69
C ASP A 145 28.58 -17.06 7.62
N GLY A 146 28.98 -16.06 6.85
CA GLY A 146 29.91 -16.22 5.72
C GLY A 146 29.29 -16.78 4.43
N GLY A 147 28.02 -17.21 4.43
CA GLY A 147 27.29 -17.63 3.23
C GLY A 147 26.90 -16.45 2.32
N PRO A 148 26.44 -16.69 1.07
CA PRO A 148 26.08 -15.61 0.15
C PRO A 148 24.90 -14.78 0.67
N LEU A 149 24.85 -13.50 0.27
CA LEU A 149 23.68 -12.66 0.55
C LEU A 149 22.48 -13.13 -0.26
N GLY A 150 21.35 -13.27 0.42
CA GLY A 150 20.05 -13.55 -0.18
C GLY A 150 19.03 -12.47 0.15
N VAL A 151 17.99 -12.38 -0.67
CA VAL A 151 16.82 -11.55 -0.40
C VAL A 151 15.99 -12.19 0.70
N ALA A 152 15.99 -11.53 1.86
CA ALA A 152 15.25 -11.96 3.03
C ALA A 152 13.83 -11.39 3.04
N GLU A 153 13.61 -10.15 2.59
CA GLU A 153 12.29 -9.50 2.49
C GLU A 153 12.25 -8.54 1.30
N GLY A 154 11.04 -8.21 0.81
CA GLY A 154 10.83 -7.29 -0.31
C GLY A 154 10.46 -7.96 -1.64
N LEU A 155 10.77 -9.24 -1.83
CA LEU A 155 10.32 -10.03 -2.99
C LEU A 155 9.10 -10.88 -2.65
N VAL A 156 8.03 -10.76 -3.44
CA VAL A 156 6.74 -11.39 -3.19
C VAL A 156 6.14 -12.08 -4.42
N ARG A 157 5.20 -12.99 -4.17
CA ARG A 157 4.34 -13.64 -5.16
C ARG A 157 2.88 -13.61 -4.69
N PHE A 158 1.95 -13.54 -5.63
CA PHE A 158 0.52 -13.67 -5.35
C PHE A 158 0.10 -15.12 -5.60
N ASP A 159 -0.61 -15.74 -4.65
CA ASP A 159 -1.03 -17.14 -4.74
C ASP A 159 -2.48 -17.33 -5.24
N GLY A 160 -3.15 -16.23 -5.58
CA GLY A 160 -4.57 -16.21 -5.94
C GLY A 160 -5.47 -15.65 -4.84
N MET A 161 -4.97 -15.48 -3.62
CA MET A 161 -5.70 -14.90 -2.50
C MET A 161 -4.90 -13.87 -1.72
N SER A 162 -3.59 -14.08 -1.54
CA SER A 162 -2.73 -13.22 -0.75
C SER A 162 -1.32 -13.10 -1.31
N TRP A 163 -0.65 -12.02 -0.90
CA TRP A 163 0.76 -11.81 -1.18
C TRP A 163 1.63 -12.59 -0.19
N ARG A 164 2.60 -13.35 -0.72
CA ARG A 164 3.53 -14.18 0.06
C ARG A 164 4.96 -13.84 -0.27
N ARG A 165 5.81 -13.85 0.75
CA ARG A 165 7.26 -13.70 0.58
C ARG A 165 7.84 -14.84 -0.25
N VAL A 166 8.70 -14.51 -1.21
CA VAL A 166 9.57 -15.49 -1.87
C VAL A 166 10.80 -15.68 -0.98
N ARG A 167 11.05 -16.91 -0.53
CA ARG A 167 12.21 -17.25 0.33
C ARG A 167 13.40 -17.72 -0.53
N ALA A 168 14.60 -17.69 0.04
CA ALA A 168 15.81 -18.29 -0.50
C ALA A 168 16.15 -17.85 -1.94
N THR A 169 16.12 -16.54 -2.22
CA THR A 169 16.58 -16.01 -3.51
C THR A 169 17.97 -15.40 -3.32
N ALA A 170 18.97 -15.95 -4.00
CA ALA A 170 20.32 -15.38 -4.00
C ALA A 170 20.29 -13.96 -4.58
N LEU A 171 21.12 -13.05 -4.05
CA LEU A 171 21.15 -11.66 -4.48
C LEU A 171 21.42 -11.51 -6.00
N PRO A 172 22.36 -12.24 -6.64
CA PRO A 172 22.55 -12.15 -8.09
C PRO A 172 21.32 -12.58 -8.90
N ASP A 173 20.59 -13.60 -8.44
CA ASP A 173 19.38 -14.06 -9.13
C ASP A 173 18.23 -13.05 -9.02
N PHE A 174 18.11 -12.38 -7.87
CA PHE A 174 17.17 -11.28 -7.71
C PHE A 174 17.52 -10.13 -8.66
N LEU A 175 18.77 -9.67 -8.67
CA LEU A 175 19.21 -8.58 -9.55
C LEU A 175 19.01 -8.94 -11.02
N ARG A 176 19.34 -10.17 -11.44
CA ARG A 176 19.08 -10.65 -12.80
C ARG A 176 17.60 -10.55 -13.18
N ARG A 177 16.69 -10.90 -12.26
CA ARG A 177 15.24 -10.75 -12.49
C ARG A 177 14.84 -9.29 -12.60
N VAL A 178 15.39 -8.40 -11.76
CA VAL A 178 15.13 -6.96 -11.83
C VAL A 178 15.59 -6.39 -13.18
N PHE A 179 16.82 -6.69 -13.58
CA PHE A 179 17.42 -6.21 -14.83
C PHE A 179 16.68 -6.69 -16.08
N ASN A 180 16.12 -7.90 -16.04
CA ASN A 180 15.34 -8.46 -17.14
C ASN A 180 13.84 -8.14 -17.08
N GLY A 181 13.40 -7.26 -16.16
CA GLY A 181 11.97 -6.91 -16.00
C GLY A 181 11.09 -8.05 -15.48
N GLN A 182 11.70 -9.13 -14.98
CA GLN A 182 11.01 -10.27 -14.36
C GLN A 182 10.72 -10.04 -12.87
N ALA A 183 11.29 -9.00 -12.28
CA ALA A 183 10.89 -8.46 -10.99
C ALA A 183 10.75 -6.95 -11.14
N VAL A 184 9.54 -6.44 -10.88
CA VAL A 184 9.22 -5.02 -10.96
C VAL A 184 8.62 -4.56 -9.64
N SER A 185 8.84 -3.29 -9.28
CA SER A 185 8.22 -2.71 -8.10
C SER A 185 6.73 -2.51 -8.36
N HIS A 186 5.89 -3.00 -7.46
CA HIS A 186 4.43 -3.01 -7.59
C HIS A 186 3.79 -2.27 -6.44
N ALA A 187 2.88 -1.33 -6.70
CA ALA A 187 2.06 -0.75 -5.63
C ALA A 187 0.91 -1.71 -5.34
N VAL A 188 0.97 -2.41 -4.20
CA VAL A 188 -0.04 -3.40 -3.81
C VAL A 188 -1.41 -2.72 -3.72
N LYS A 189 -2.38 -3.23 -4.49
CA LYS A 189 -3.73 -2.65 -4.57
C LYS A 189 -4.68 -3.30 -3.57
N SER A 190 -4.44 -4.58 -3.27
CA SER A 190 -5.26 -5.31 -2.33
C SER A 190 -4.92 -4.94 -0.88
N SER A 191 -5.96 -4.95 -0.04
CA SER A 191 -5.78 -4.85 1.41
C SER A 191 -5.39 -6.20 2.04
N TYR A 192 -5.12 -7.25 1.23
CA TYR A 192 -4.90 -8.59 1.78
C TYR A 192 -3.64 -8.60 2.64
N ALA A 193 -3.84 -9.12 3.85
CA ALA A 193 -2.77 -9.41 4.77
C ALA A 193 -1.74 -10.30 4.07
N TYR A 194 -0.48 -9.90 4.16
CA TYR A 194 0.61 -10.85 4.02
C TYR A 194 0.33 -11.98 5.03
N GLU A 195 0.65 -13.21 4.65
CA GLU A 195 0.46 -14.34 5.54
C GLU A 195 1.08 -14.07 6.92
N ASP A 196 0.27 -14.31 7.96
CA ASP A 196 0.53 -14.19 9.41
C ASP A 196 1.91 -13.63 9.82
N TRP A 197 1.90 -12.47 10.47
CA TRP A 197 3.04 -11.75 11.09
C TRP A 197 3.99 -10.97 10.16
N LEU A 198 3.81 -11.04 8.84
CA LEU A 198 4.61 -10.26 7.89
C LEU A 198 4.06 -8.83 7.73
N ARG A 199 4.95 -7.83 7.82
CA ARG A 199 4.63 -6.43 7.55
C ARG A 199 4.16 -6.30 6.10
N SER A 200 2.99 -5.68 5.89
CA SER A 200 2.58 -5.30 4.54
C SER A 200 3.53 -4.26 3.98
N LEU A 201 4.20 -4.61 2.88
CA LEU A 201 5.04 -3.70 2.12
C LEU A 201 4.16 -3.02 1.06
N PRO A 202 4.07 -1.69 1.03
CA PRO A 202 3.30 -0.97 0.01
C PRO A 202 3.85 -1.15 -1.40
N VAL A 203 5.19 -1.14 -1.54
CA VAL A 203 5.89 -1.23 -2.82
C VAL A 203 6.91 -2.39 -2.83
N PRO A 204 6.48 -3.66 -2.81
CA PRO A 204 7.37 -4.80 -2.95
C PRO A 204 7.79 -5.01 -4.42
N TRP A 205 8.75 -5.90 -4.60
CA TRP A 205 9.12 -6.47 -5.89
C TRP A 205 8.28 -7.72 -6.18
N ALA A 206 7.71 -7.80 -7.38
CA ALA A 206 6.94 -8.94 -7.83
C ALA A 206 7.18 -9.25 -9.31
N HIS A 207 6.95 -10.50 -9.71
CA HIS A 207 6.91 -10.84 -11.13
C HIS A 207 5.62 -10.28 -11.77
N PRO A 208 5.66 -9.72 -12.99
CA PRO A 208 4.48 -9.15 -13.66
C PRO A 208 3.26 -10.08 -13.69
N GLN A 209 3.48 -11.39 -13.85
CA GLN A 209 2.40 -12.39 -13.80
C GLN A 209 1.58 -12.37 -12.49
N TYR A 210 2.23 -12.09 -11.35
CA TYR A 210 1.56 -12.06 -10.05
C TYR A 210 0.79 -10.75 -9.85
N ILE A 211 1.27 -9.66 -10.45
CA ILE A 211 0.56 -8.39 -10.50
C ILE A 211 -0.73 -8.54 -11.31
N ALA A 212 -0.63 -9.13 -12.51
CA ALA A 212 -1.79 -9.43 -13.34
C ALA A 212 -2.78 -10.37 -12.65
N ALA A 213 -2.29 -11.33 -11.85
CA ALA A 213 -3.14 -12.22 -11.07
C ALA A 213 -3.89 -11.48 -9.94
N GLU A 214 -3.26 -10.53 -9.23
CA GLU A 214 -3.96 -9.67 -8.25
C GLU A 214 -5.05 -8.84 -8.94
N GLU A 215 -4.75 -8.24 -10.09
CA GLU A 215 -5.73 -7.44 -10.85
C GLU A 215 -6.92 -8.27 -11.32
N ALA A 216 -6.68 -9.48 -11.82
CA ALA A 216 -7.74 -10.41 -12.23
C ALA A 216 -8.61 -10.82 -11.03
N HIS A 217 -8.01 -11.08 -9.87
CA HIS A 217 -8.71 -11.41 -8.64
C HIS A 217 -9.62 -10.27 -8.17
N LEU A 218 -9.09 -9.05 -8.10
CA LEU A 218 -9.86 -7.85 -7.71
C LEU A 218 -11.02 -7.58 -8.67
N ALA A 219 -10.80 -7.76 -9.98
CA ALA A 219 -11.85 -7.60 -10.98
C ALA A 219 -12.96 -8.65 -10.83
N GLU A 220 -12.62 -9.88 -10.44
CA GLU A 220 -13.62 -10.93 -10.16
C GLU A 220 -14.43 -10.62 -8.91
N GLU A 221 -13.79 -10.18 -7.82
CA GLU A 221 -14.51 -9.78 -6.60
C GLU A 221 -15.47 -8.60 -6.86
N GLU A 222 -15.06 -7.62 -7.65
CA GLU A 222 -15.93 -6.51 -8.04
C GLU A 222 -17.12 -6.99 -8.87
N ARG A 223 -16.93 -7.90 -9.82
CA ARG A 223 -18.03 -8.52 -10.58
C ARG A 223 -19.00 -9.24 -9.65
N GLN A 224 -18.50 -10.03 -8.70
CA GLN A 224 -19.32 -10.76 -7.75
C GLN A 224 -20.12 -9.83 -6.84
N ARG A 225 -19.49 -8.74 -6.36
CA ARG A 225 -20.16 -7.70 -5.57
C ARG A 225 -21.30 -7.03 -6.34
N LEU A 226 -21.04 -6.59 -7.57
CA LEU A 226 -22.05 -5.96 -8.43
C LEU A 226 -23.20 -6.92 -8.77
N ALA A 227 -22.89 -8.19 -9.04
CA ALA A 227 -23.89 -9.22 -9.29
C ALA A 227 -24.80 -9.44 -8.06
N PHE A 228 -24.19 -9.52 -6.87
CA PHE A 228 -24.92 -9.65 -5.60
C PHE A 228 -25.83 -8.43 -5.34
N GLU A 229 -25.30 -7.21 -5.49
CA GLU A 229 -26.06 -5.96 -5.32
C GLU A 229 -27.24 -5.87 -6.31
N THR A 230 -27.00 -6.22 -7.57
CA THR A 230 -28.03 -6.26 -8.61
C THR A 230 -29.14 -7.26 -8.24
N GLN A 231 -28.77 -8.46 -7.82
CA GLN A 231 -29.72 -9.49 -7.42
C GLN A 231 -30.52 -9.07 -6.17
N ALA A 232 -29.87 -8.43 -5.20
CA ALA A 232 -30.51 -7.88 -4.02
C ALA A 232 -31.51 -6.77 -4.38
N ALA A 233 -31.15 -5.87 -5.31
CA ALA A 233 -32.02 -4.81 -5.80
C ALA A 233 -33.25 -5.37 -6.53
N ILE A 234 -33.07 -6.38 -7.40
CA ILE A 234 -34.18 -7.07 -8.08
C ILE A 234 -35.11 -7.72 -7.05
N ARG A 235 -34.55 -8.42 -6.05
CA ARG A 235 -35.34 -9.07 -4.99
C ARG A 235 -36.13 -8.05 -4.19
N LYS A 236 -35.50 -6.93 -3.81
CA LYS A 236 -36.16 -5.83 -3.10
C LYS A 236 -37.30 -5.24 -3.93
N GLY A 237 -37.05 -4.93 -5.21
CA GLY A 237 -38.07 -4.42 -6.13
C GLY A 237 -39.27 -5.36 -6.26
N ARG A 238 -39.05 -6.68 -6.37
CA ARG A 238 -40.14 -7.68 -6.39
C ARG A 238 -40.94 -7.69 -5.08
N LEU A 239 -40.28 -7.60 -3.94
CA LEU A 239 -40.94 -7.54 -2.63
C LEU A 239 -41.78 -6.27 -2.48
N ASP A 240 -41.24 -5.12 -2.91
CA ASP A 240 -41.94 -3.84 -2.84
C ASP A 240 -43.13 -3.80 -3.79
N ALA A 241 -43.01 -4.33 -5.00
CA ALA A 241 -44.14 -4.50 -5.93
C ALA A 241 -45.23 -5.41 -5.34
N ARG A 242 -44.86 -6.55 -4.73
CA ARG A 242 -45.83 -7.43 -4.06
C ARG A 242 -46.54 -6.71 -2.91
N LYS A 243 -45.80 -5.95 -2.09
CA LYS A 243 -46.38 -5.15 -1.00
C LYS A 243 -47.33 -4.08 -1.56
N ALA A 244 -47.01 -3.44 -2.67
CA ALA A 244 -47.88 -2.46 -3.32
C ALA A 244 -49.21 -3.08 -3.75
N VAL A 245 -49.18 -4.24 -4.42
CA VAL A 245 -50.39 -4.98 -4.81
C VAL A 245 -51.25 -5.35 -3.59
N VAL A 246 -50.65 -5.83 -2.50
CA VAL A 246 -51.40 -6.13 -1.26
C VAL A 246 -52.00 -4.86 -0.66
N ARG A 247 -51.27 -3.74 -0.64
CA ARG A 247 -51.78 -2.45 -0.12
C ARG A 247 -52.97 -1.95 -0.94
N GLU A 248 -52.89 -2.04 -2.26
CA GLU A 248 -53.96 -1.66 -3.18
C GLU A 248 -55.20 -2.55 -2.99
N GLY A 249 -55.02 -3.87 -2.94
CA GLY A 249 -56.10 -4.82 -2.65
C GLY A 249 -56.78 -4.54 -1.30
N ASN A 250 -55.99 -4.26 -0.25
CA ASN A 250 -56.50 -3.88 1.07
C ASN A 250 -57.23 -2.53 1.06
N ALA A 251 -56.77 -1.55 0.29
CA ALA A 251 -57.46 -0.27 0.13
C ALA A 251 -58.81 -0.46 -0.57
N ALA A 252 -58.86 -1.24 -1.65
CA ALA A 252 -60.10 -1.56 -2.36
C ALA A 252 -61.09 -2.34 -1.47
N SER A 253 -60.60 -3.29 -0.67
CA SER A 253 -61.42 -4.03 0.30
C SER A 253 -62.01 -3.12 1.37
N ARG A 254 -61.19 -2.24 1.97
CA ARG A 254 -61.64 -1.21 2.94
C ARG A 254 -62.70 -0.30 2.34
N ALA A 255 -62.51 0.19 1.11
CA ALA A 255 -63.49 1.03 0.42
C ALA A 255 -64.83 0.29 0.19
N ARG A 256 -64.81 -1.00 -0.17
CA ARG A 256 -66.03 -1.82 -0.28
C ARG A 256 -66.71 -2.01 1.07
N ALA A 257 -65.96 -2.29 2.13
CA ALA A 257 -66.49 -2.45 3.48
C ALA A 257 -67.17 -1.17 3.97
N LEU A 258 -66.54 -0.01 3.77
CA LEU A 258 -67.12 1.30 4.10
C LEU A 258 -68.44 1.54 3.33
N ARG A 259 -68.47 1.29 2.01
CA ARG A 259 -69.72 1.41 1.22
C ARG A 259 -70.83 0.49 1.73
N ARG A 260 -70.50 -0.75 2.12
CA ARG A 260 -71.48 -1.68 2.70
C ARG A 260 -71.97 -1.22 4.06
N ALA A 261 -71.09 -0.69 4.91
CA ALA A 261 -71.44 -0.15 6.21
C ALA A 261 -72.39 1.04 6.09
N VAL A 262 -72.07 2.01 5.22
CA VAL A 262 -72.94 3.17 4.94
C VAL A 262 -74.32 2.71 4.47
N LYS A 263 -74.39 1.79 3.50
CA LYS A 263 -75.67 1.25 3.02
C LYS A 263 -76.46 0.52 4.12
N ALA A 264 -75.78 -0.19 5.02
CA ALA A 264 -76.41 -0.86 6.15
C ALA A 264 -76.93 0.14 7.20
N GLU A 265 -76.21 1.23 7.45
CA GLU A 265 -76.66 2.34 8.30
C GLU A 265 -77.89 3.03 7.72
N GLU A 266 -77.88 3.35 6.42
CA GLU A 266 -79.03 3.93 5.69
C GLU A 266 -80.25 2.99 5.72
N ALA A 267 -80.07 1.68 5.55
CA ALA A 267 -81.15 0.70 5.65
C ALA A 267 -81.71 0.57 7.08
N ALA A 268 -80.85 0.73 8.10
CA ALA A 268 -81.27 0.71 9.49
C ALA A 268 -82.07 1.96 9.87
N GLU A 269 -81.77 3.14 9.31
CA GLU A 269 -82.48 4.40 9.56
C GLU A 269 -83.99 4.35 9.31
N GLY A 270 -84.46 3.42 8.46
CA GLY A 270 -85.89 3.21 8.20
C GLY A 270 -86.61 2.28 9.19
N THR A 271 -85.94 1.76 10.23
CA THR A 271 -86.51 0.78 11.16
C THR A 271 -86.86 1.39 12.53
N PRO A 272 -88.00 1.01 13.16
CA PRO A 272 -88.38 1.50 14.49
C PRO A 272 -87.33 1.23 15.57
N ALA A 273 -86.58 0.13 15.43
CA ALA A 273 -85.50 -0.24 16.34
C ALA A 273 -84.29 0.71 16.28
N ALA A 274 -84.00 1.31 15.12
CA ALA A 274 -82.89 2.26 14.96
C ALA A 274 -83.20 3.64 15.56
N ALA A 275 -84.47 4.07 15.53
CA ALA A 275 -84.91 5.30 16.19
C ALA A 275 -84.73 5.21 17.72
N ASP A 276 -85.13 4.09 18.33
CA ASP A 276 -84.96 3.84 19.77
C ASP A 276 -83.48 3.74 20.19
N LEU A 277 -82.64 3.11 19.36
CA LEU A 277 -81.18 3.05 19.59
C LEU A 277 -80.50 4.42 19.50
N ARG A 278 -80.90 5.30 18.56
CA ARG A 278 -80.39 6.68 18.47
C ARG A 278 -80.79 7.51 19.68
N GLU A 279 -82.02 7.39 20.13
CA GLU A 279 -82.52 8.09 21.32
C GLU A 279 -81.77 7.63 22.59
N LYS A 280 -81.44 6.34 22.70
CA LYS A 280 -80.61 5.80 23.78
C LYS A 280 -79.15 6.24 23.68
N ALA A 281 -78.58 6.30 22.47
CA ALA A 281 -77.20 6.74 22.25
C ALA A 281 -77.00 8.24 22.52
N GLY A 282 -77.95 9.10 22.09
CA GLY A 282 -77.93 10.55 22.36
C GLY A 282 -78.13 10.92 23.84
N ARG A 283 -78.55 9.97 24.68
CA ARG A 283 -78.59 10.11 26.14
C ARG A 283 -77.28 9.73 26.84
N ARG A 284 -76.32 9.11 26.14
CA ARG A 284 -75.00 8.80 26.73
C ARG A 284 -74.22 10.09 26.95
N ARG A 285 -73.77 10.31 28.19
CA ARG A 285 -73.03 11.52 28.62
C ARG A 285 -71.85 11.87 27.70
N GLY A 286 -71.10 10.88 27.23
CA GLY A 286 -69.95 11.08 26.35
C GLY A 286 -70.30 11.68 24.97
N VAL A 287 -71.43 11.26 24.38
CA VAL A 287 -71.89 11.75 23.07
C VAL A 287 -72.45 13.16 23.19
N ARG A 288 -73.21 13.45 24.25
CA ARG A 288 -73.69 14.81 24.54
C ARG A 288 -72.56 15.83 24.70
N ARG A 289 -71.49 15.43 25.39
CA ARG A 289 -70.29 16.26 25.58
C ARG A 289 -69.59 16.56 24.26
N ALA A 290 -69.49 15.57 23.36
CA ALA A 290 -68.86 15.74 22.06
C ALA A 290 -69.67 16.65 21.12
N ILE A 291 -71.01 16.54 21.11
CA ILE A 291 -71.88 17.41 20.31
C ILE A 291 -71.79 18.87 20.79
N ALA A 292 -71.83 19.10 22.11
CA ALA A 292 -71.69 20.44 22.69
C ALA A 292 -70.31 21.09 22.45
N TYR A 293 -69.29 20.32 22.07
CA TYR A 293 -67.96 20.82 21.74
C TYR A 293 -67.82 21.21 20.26
N LEU A 294 -68.73 20.73 19.40
CA LEU A 294 -68.75 21.00 17.96
C LEU A 294 -69.81 22.04 17.54
N SER A 295 -70.53 22.60 18.51
CA SER A 295 -71.55 23.65 18.36
C SER A 295 -70.99 24.99 18.83
#